data_AF-A0A1J3GWF2-F1
#
_entry.id   AF-A0A1J3GWF2-F1
#
_cell.length_a   1.000
_cell.length_b   1.000
_cell.length_c   1.000
_cell.angle_alpha   90.00
_cell.angle_beta   90.00
_cell.angle_gamma   90.00
#
_symmetry.space_group_name_H-M   'P 1'
#
loop_
_entity.id
_entity.type
_entity.pdbx_description
1 polymer ?
#
loop_
_entity_poly.entity_id
_entity_poly.type
_entity_poly.pdbx_seq_one_letter_code
_entity_poly.pdbx_strand_id
1 'polypeptide(L)'
;LHISILKRHIVVYDSLPSTIRKAEITKVVEPYAVMIPHLLNEAALSEDKHRFPKDKFTIDRPTKGVPHQDNGGDCGVFVLKYIECLSLGYDTFPTSLRPR
;
A
#
# COMPACT_ATOMS: atom_id res chain seq x y z
N LEU A 1 -3.58 -3.95 0.13
CA LEU A 1 -2.59 -3.34 -0.79
C LEU A 1 -3.13 -2.00 -1.23
N HIS A 2 -2.40 -0.91 -1.04
CA HIS A 2 -2.78 0.42 -1.53
C HIS A 2 -1.76 0.86 -2.59
N ILE A 3 -2.23 1.21 -3.79
CA ILE A 3 -1.38 1.58 -4.93
C ILE A 3 -1.65 3.05 -5.27
N SER A 4 -0.67 3.91 -5.06
CA SER A 4 -0.72 5.30 -5.52
C SER A 4 -0.07 5.41 -6.89
N ILE A 5 -0.88 5.62 -7.93
CA ILE A 5 -0.40 5.82 -9.31
C ILE A 5 0.45 7.09 -9.39
N LEU A 6 -0.03 8.20 -8.83
CA LEU A 6 0.66 9.49 -8.86
C LEU A 6 2.01 9.45 -8.14
N LYS A 7 2.07 8.82 -6.95
CA LYS A 7 3.31 8.69 -6.17
C LYS A 7 4.19 7.52 -6.65
N ARG A 8 3.70 6.69 -7.59
CA ARG A 8 4.37 5.47 -8.06
C ARG A 8 4.82 4.58 -6.90
N HIS A 9 3.92 4.40 -5.93
CA HIS A 9 4.21 3.81 -4.64
C HIS A 9 3.13 2.82 -4.21
N ILE A 10 3.57 1.67 -3.69
CA ILE A 10 2.72 0.61 -3.18
C ILE A 10 2.94 0.49 -1.68
N VAL A 11 1.86 0.60 -0.91
CA VAL A 11 1.88 0.37 0.53
C VAL A 11 1.18 -0.94 0.86
N VAL A 12 1.88 -1.81 1.56
CA VAL A 12 1.32 -3.03 2.14
C VAL A 12 0.98 -2.77 3.60
N TYR A 13 -0.27 -2.41 3.84
CA TYR A 13 -0.80 -2.36 5.20
C TYR A 13 -1.10 -3.77 5.71
N ASP A 14 -0.62 -4.04 6.92
CA ASP A 14 -0.83 -5.29 7.64
C ASP A 14 -1.16 -4.93 9.10
N SER A 15 -2.38 -5.25 9.52
CA SER A 15 -2.85 -4.97 10.88
C SER A 15 -2.21 -5.87 11.93
N LEU A 16 -1.55 -6.97 11.53
CA LEU A 16 -0.86 -7.91 12.43
C LEU A 16 0.53 -8.28 11.87
N PRO A 17 1.48 -7.32 11.85
CA PRO A 17 2.72 -7.43 11.09
C PRO A 17 3.71 -8.50 11.58
N SER A 18 3.50 -9.05 12.78
CA SER A 18 4.31 -10.14 13.34
C SER A 18 4.10 -11.49 12.64
N THR A 19 3.02 -11.65 11.86
CA THR A 19 2.61 -12.94 11.29
C THR A 19 3.46 -13.35 10.07
N ILE A 20 3.85 -12.40 9.23
CA ILE A 20 4.55 -12.67 7.96
C ILE A 20 5.80 -11.79 7.88
N ARG A 21 6.93 -12.34 7.41
CA ARG A 21 8.18 -11.59 7.30
C ARG A 21 8.12 -10.56 6.17
N LYS A 22 8.80 -9.43 6.34
CA LYS A 22 8.86 -8.35 5.33
C LYS A 22 9.34 -8.87 3.96
N ALA A 23 10.37 -9.72 3.94
CA ALA A 23 10.92 -10.25 2.69
C ALA A 23 9.91 -11.12 1.90
N GLU A 24 9.07 -11.88 2.59
CA GLU A 24 8.06 -12.74 1.95
C GLU A 24 6.97 -11.89 1.29
N ILE A 25 6.48 -10.87 2.01
CA ILE A 25 5.54 -9.91 1.45
C ILE A 25 6.14 -9.17 0.26
N THR A 26 7.38 -8.68 0.37
CA THR A 26 8.05 -8.00 -0.74
C THR A 26 8.12 -8.91 -1.96
N LYS A 27 8.48 -10.19 -1.79
CA LYS A 27 8.53 -11.16 -2.90
C LYS A 27 7.18 -11.33 -3.61
N VAL A 28 6.07 -11.33 -2.86
CA VAL A 28 4.72 -11.44 -3.42
C VAL A 28 4.28 -10.14 -4.10
N VAL A 29 4.70 -8.98 -3.59
CA VAL A 29 4.28 -7.67 -4.10
C VAL A 29 5.14 -7.17 -5.26
N GLU A 30 6.38 -7.65 -5.36
CA GLU A 30 7.36 -7.31 -6.40
C GLU A 30 6.80 -7.39 -7.84
N PRO A 31 6.09 -8.46 -8.24
CA PRO A 31 5.57 -8.55 -9.61
C PRO A 31 4.57 -7.44 -9.92
N TYR A 32 3.74 -7.02 -8.96
CA TYR A 32 2.79 -5.92 -9.14
C TYR A 32 3.52 -4.58 -9.32
N ALA A 33 4.57 -4.34 -8.53
CA ALA A 33 5.37 -3.13 -8.62
C ALA A 33 6.05 -2.95 -9.98
N VAL A 34 6.38 -4.05 -10.65
CA VAL A 34 6.93 -4.04 -12.01
C VAL A 34 5.82 -3.98 -13.06
N MET A 35 4.76 -4.78 -12.92
CA MET A 35 3.73 -4.92 -13.94
C MET A 35 2.86 -3.68 -14.08
N ILE A 36 2.46 -3.04 -12.98
CA ILE A 36 1.56 -1.87 -12.99
C ILE A 36 2.09 -0.72 -13.86
N PRO A 37 3.35 -0.24 -13.72
CA PRO A 37 3.85 0.85 -14.57
C PRO A 37 3.88 0.48 -16.06
N HIS A 38 4.07 -0.80 -16.40
CA HIS A 38 3.98 -1.27 -17.78
C HIS A 38 2.54 -1.22 -18.29
N LEU A 39 1.58 -1.72 -17.52
CA LEU A 39 0.15 -1.67 -17.87
C LEU A 39 -0.34 -0.22 -18.03
N LEU A 40 0.08 0.69 -17.15
CA LEU A 40 -0.27 2.11 -17.25
C LEU A 40 0.32 2.77 -18.52
N ASN A 41 1.56 2.44 -18.87
CA ASN A 41 2.18 2.96 -20.09
C ASN A 41 1.50 2.42 -21.37
N GLU A 42 1.13 1.14 -21.38
CA GLU A 42 0.45 0.53 -22.54
C GLU A 42 -1.00 1.01 -22.67
N ALA A 43 -1.68 1.31 -21.56
CA ALA A 43 -3.03 1.87 -21.58
C ALA A 43 -3.07 3.37 -21.95
N ALA A 44 -1.93 4.07 -21.86
CA ALA A 44 -1.85 5.49 -22.19
C ALA A 44 -1.81 5.72 -23.72
N LEU A 45 -2.39 6.84 -24.15
CA LEU A 45 -2.21 7.33 -25.52
C LEU A 45 -0.74 7.62 -25.81
N SER A 46 -0.33 7.51 -27.07
CA SER A 46 1.06 7.67 -27.50
C SER A 46 1.68 8.99 -27.01
N GLU A 47 0.93 10.09 -27.07
CA GLU A 47 1.32 11.41 -26.60
C GLU A 47 1.49 11.49 -25.07
N ASP A 48 0.78 10.66 -24.30
CA ASP A 48 0.80 10.67 -22.84
C ASP A 48 1.77 9.64 -22.24
N LYS A 49 2.37 8.75 -23.03
CA LYS A 49 3.28 7.68 -22.54
C LYS A 49 4.43 8.22 -21.68
N HIS A 50 4.92 9.42 -21.97
CA HIS A 50 5.98 10.09 -21.20
C HIS A 50 5.59 10.37 -19.74
N ARG A 51 4.28 10.50 -19.45
CA ARG A 51 3.75 10.72 -18.09
C ARG A 51 3.67 9.44 -17.26
N PHE A 52 3.75 8.28 -17.93
CA PHE A 52 3.65 6.96 -17.31
C PHE A 52 4.92 6.13 -17.58
N PRO A 53 6.08 6.49 -17.02
CA PRO A 53 7.30 5.70 -17.24
C PRO A 53 7.17 4.28 -16.69
N LYS A 54 7.89 3.34 -17.30
CA LYS A 54 7.83 1.90 -16.99
C LYS A 54 8.63 1.49 -15.74
N ASP A 55 9.34 2.42 -15.10
CA ASP A 55 10.14 2.12 -13.91
C ASP A 55 9.31 1.49 -12.79
N LYS A 56 9.91 0.52 -12.11
CA LYS A 56 9.28 -0.19 -11.00
C LYS A 56 8.77 0.80 -9.93
N PHE A 57 7.56 0.57 -9.44
CA PHE A 57 7.01 1.31 -8.31
C PHE A 57 7.78 0.97 -7.03
N THR A 58 7.89 1.95 -6.13
CA THR A 58 8.48 1.74 -4.81
C THR A 58 7.49 0.97 -3.92
N ILE A 59 8.00 0.17 -2.97
CA ILE A 59 7.18 -0.66 -2.08
C ILE A 59 7.54 -0.29 -0.64
N ASP A 60 6.54 -0.05 0.19
CA ASP A 60 6.69 0.07 1.64
C ASP A 60 5.72 -0.84 2.41
N ARG A 61 6.12 -1.22 3.61
CA ARG A 61 5.31 -1.93 4.60
C ARG A 61 5.49 -1.22 5.95
N PRO A 62 4.68 -0.20 6.25
CA PRO A 62 4.79 0.52 7.50
C PRO A 62 4.38 -0.39 8.66
N THR A 63 5.21 -0.44 9.70
CA THR A 63 4.93 -1.17 10.96
C THR A 63 4.91 -0.23 12.17
N LYS A 64 5.10 1.07 11.96
CA LYS A 64 5.10 2.11 12.99
C LYS A 64 4.14 3.20 12.57
N GLY A 65 3.43 3.77 13.54
CA GLY A 65 2.50 4.88 13.27
C GLY A 65 1.27 4.48 12.46
N VAL A 66 1.00 3.19 12.30
CA VAL A 66 -0.21 2.63 11.68
C VAL A 66 -1.01 1.84 12.70
N PRO A 67 -2.33 1.74 12.55
CA PRO A 67 -3.17 0.98 13.48
C PRO A 67 -2.87 -0.51 13.38
N HIS A 68 -2.83 -1.21 14.52
CA HIS A 68 -2.64 -2.65 14.59
C HIS A 68 -3.78 -3.28 15.39
N GLN A 69 -4.18 -4.48 15.01
CA GLN A 69 -5.03 -5.30 15.85
C GLN A 69 -4.19 -6.04 16.88
N ASP A 70 -4.80 -6.35 18.01
CA ASP A 70 -4.25 -7.21 19.07
C ASP A 70 -4.82 -8.63 19.03
N ASN A 71 -5.89 -8.84 18.26
CA ASN A 71 -6.57 -10.10 18.05
C ASN A 71 -6.40 -10.64 16.62
N GLY A 72 -6.87 -11.86 16.37
CA GLY A 72 -6.81 -12.51 15.06
C GLY A 72 -8.04 -12.29 14.17
N GLY A 73 -9.05 -11.53 14.62
CA GLY A 73 -10.37 -11.46 13.98
C GLY A 73 -10.71 -10.14 13.29
N ASP A 74 -10.06 -9.04 13.66
CA ASP A 74 -10.49 -7.69 13.25
C ASP A 74 -9.83 -7.18 11.95
N CYS A 75 -9.15 -8.04 11.20
CA CYS A 75 -8.25 -7.60 10.14
C CYS A 75 -9.00 -6.81 9.04
N GLY A 76 -10.21 -7.23 8.71
CA GLY A 76 -11.09 -6.52 7.78
C GLY A 76 -11.46 -5.10 8.26
N VAL A 77 -11.80 -4.95 9.55
CA VAL A 77 -12.16 -3.64 10.13
C VAL A 77 -10.96 -2.70 10.13
N PHE A 78 -9.78 -3.21 10.50
CA PHE A 78 -8.55 -2.42 10.48
C PHE A 78 -8.12 -2.02 9.06
N VAL A 79 -8.38 -2.86 8.04
CA VAL A 79 -8.17 -2.49 6.63
C VAL A 79 -9.13 -1.38 6.21
N LEU A 80 -10.42 -1.48 6.56
CA LEU A 80 -11.41 -0.44 6.24
C LEU A 80 -11.05 0.90 6.86
N LYS A 81 -10.66 0.90 8.14
CA LYS A 81 -10.18 2.08 8.87
C LYS A 81 -8.96 2.71 8.22
N TYR A 82 -8.00 1.89 7.77
CA TYR A 82 -6.83 2.36 7.05
C TYR A 82 -7.21 3.06 5.74
N ILE A 83 -8.14 2.47 4.97
CA ILE A 83 -8.63 3.03 3.70
C ILE A 83 -9.40 4.33 3.93
N GLU A 84 -10.23 4.40 4.98
CA GLU A 84 -10.97 5.61 5.36
C GLU A 84 -10.01 6.77 5.66
N CYS A 85 -8.98 6.54 6.46
CA CYS A 85 -7.96 7.56 6.75
C CYS A 85 -7.28 8.06 5.47
N LEU A 86 -6.90 7.16 4.55
CA LEU A 86 -6.31 7.55 3.27
C LEU A 86 -7.26 8.38 2.41
N SER A 87 -8.55 8.03 2.41
CA SER A 87 -9.59 8.73 1.65
C SER A 87 -9.84 10.14 2.18
N LEU A 88 -9.66 10.34 3.48
CA LEU A 88 -9.73 11.64 4.14
C LEU A 88 -8.41 12.45 4.04
N GLY A 89 -7.38 11.91 3.40
CA GLY A 89 -6.11 12.59 3.19
C GLY A 89 -5.14 12.54 4.37
N TYR A 90 -5.35 11.66 5.35
CA TYR A 90 -4.40 11.48 6.44
C TYR A 90 -3.09 10.86 5.92
N ASP A 91 -1.98 11.52 6.25
CA ASP A 91 -0.61 11.05 6.04
C ASP A 91 -0.04 10.33 7.27
N THR A 92 -0.65 10.57 8.43
CA THR A 92 -0.34 9.97 9.73
C THR A 92 -1.62 9.46 10.38
N PHE A 93 -1.56 8.28 10.99
CA PHE A 93 -2.75 7.68 11.59
C PHE A 93 -2.98 8.22 13.01
N PRO A 94 -4.20 8.65 13.35
CA PRO A 94 -4.51 9.18 14.67
C PRO A 94 -4.17 8.17 15.77
N THR A 95 -3.63 8.66 16.90
CA THR A 95 -3.29 7.85 18.08
C THR A 95 -4.50 7.15 18.68
N SER A 96 -5.70 7.73 18.57
CA SER A 96 -6.97 7.11 18.97
C SER A 96 -7.29 5.83 18.21
N LEU A 97 -6.60 5.57 17.09
CA LEU A 97 -6.79 4.37 16.28
C LEU A 97 -5.83 3.23 16.64
N ARG A 98 -4.88 3.47 17.55
CA ARG A 98 -3.97 2.45 18.10
C ARG A 98 -4.75 1.58 19.10
N PRO A 99 -4.46 0.28 19.19
CA PRO A 99 -5.06 -0.58 20.21
C PRO A 99 -4.68 -0.05 21.61
N ARG A 100 -5.60 -0.18 22.57
CA ARG A 100 -5.36 0.23 23.97
C ARG A 100 -4.39 -0.71 24.65
#